data_AF-A0A257AVN9-F1
#
_entry.id   AF-A0A257AVN9-F1
#
_cell.length_a   1.000
_cell.length_b   1.000
_cell.length_c   1.000
_cell.angle_alpha   90.00
_cell.angle_beta   90.00
_cell.angle_gamma   90.00
#
_symmetry.space_group_name_H-M   'P 1'
#
loop_
_entity.id
_entity.type
_entity.pdbx_description
1 polymer ?
#
loop_
_entity_poly.entity_id
_entity_poly.type
_entity_poly.pdbx_seq_one_letter_code
_entity_poly.pdbx_strand_id
1 'polypeptide(L)'
;MPGDYALITVADTGIGMSQETRRRLFEPFFTTKPSGKGTGLGLSMTYGCIAECGGFIEVESALGLGTTFFLFLPIAEADASLTPEPRSAWRPSGQYVGLTALVVEDEPDLLELTCEWLT
;
A
#
# COMPACT_ATOMS: atom_id res chain seq x y z
N MET A 1 -0.05 -0.33 -21.12
CA MET A 1 0.77 0.06 -22.29
C MET A 1 1.56 -1.15 -22.74
N PRO A 2 2.13 -1.20 -23.96
CA PRO A 2 3.06 -2.27 -24.33
C PRO A 2 4.30 -2.21 -23.43
N GLY A 3 4.73 -3.33 -22.87
CA GLY A 3 5.89 -3.43 -22.00
C GLY A 3 5.91 -4.73 -21.19
N ASP A 4 7.02 -5.00 -20.53
CA ASP A 4 7.16 -6.16 -19.65
C ASP A 4 6.65 -5.81 -18.25
N TYR A 5 5.74 -6.64 -17.74
CA TYR A 5 5.13 -6.47 -16.43
C TYR A 5 5.35 -7.72 -15.58
N ALA A 6 5.69 -7.50 -14.31
CA ALA A 6 5.52 -8.51 -13.28
C ALA A 6 4.02 -8.57 -12.94
N LEU A 7 3.43 -9.76 -13.09
CA LEU A 7 2.04 -10.00 -12.73
C LEU A 7 1.98 -10.69 -11.36
N ILE A 8 1.34 -10.04 -10.41
CA ILE A 8 0.97 -10.65 -9.12
C ILE A 8 -0.52 -10.94 -9.15
N THR A 9 -0.88 -12.21 -8.95
CA THR A 9 -2.29 -12.64 -8.91
C THR A 9 -2.67 -13.02 -7.49
N VAL A 10 -3.77 -12.47 -6.99
CA VAL A 10 -4.36 -12.81 -5.70
C VAL A 10 -5.77 -13.29 -5.93
N ALA A 11 -6.02 -14.58 -5.66
CA ALA A 11 -7.32 -15.21 -5.85
C ALA A 11 -7.87 -15.72 -4.52
N ASP A 12 -9.17 -15.53 -4.32
CA ASP A 12 -9.94 -16.12 -3.24
C ASP A 12 -11.17 -16.88 -3.77
N THR A 13 -11.66 -17.85 -2.99
CA THR A 13 -12.86 -18.64 -3.28
C THR A 13 -14.06 -18.19 -2.46
N GLY A 14 -14.10 -16.91 -2.08
CA GLY A 14 -15.17 -16.32 -1.30
C GLY A 14 -16.46 -16.10 -2.10
N ILE A 15 -17.35 -15.27 -1.57
CA ILE A 15 -18.66 -15.02 -2.19
C ILE A 15 -18.59 -14.14 -3.45
N GLY A 16 -17.44 -13.55 -3.76
CA GLY A 16 -17.29 -12.59 -4.85
C GLY A 16 -18.07 -11.28 -4.63
N MET A 17 -18.12 -10.45 -5.68
CA MET A 17 -18.72 -9.12 -5.64
C MET A 17 -19.79 -8.94 -6.71
N SER A 18 -20.80 -8.11 -6.40
CA SER A 18 -21.76 -7.63 -7.40
C SER A 18 -21.10 -6.63 -8.35
N GLN A 19 -21.75 -6.36 -9.49
CA GLN A 19 -21.26 -5.36 -10.43
C GLN A 19 -21.21 -3.95 -9.80
N GLU A 20 -22.17 -3.63 -8.94
CA GLU A 20 -22.22 -2.34 -8.24
C GLU A 20 -21.03 -2.19 -7.29
N THR A 21 -20.78 -3.18 -6.44
CA THR A 21 -19.62 -3.19 -5.54
C THR A 21 -18.33 -3.09 -6.35
N ARG A 22 -18.21 -3.82 -7.46
CA ARG A 22 -17.00 -3.81 -8.28
C ARG A 22 -16.69 -2.44 -8.90
N ARG A 23 -17.71 -1.64 -9.23
CA ARG A 23 -17.48 -0.28 -9.77
C ARG A 23 -16.93 0.69 -8.72
N ARG A 24 -17.21 0.42 -7.45
CA ARG A 24 -16.92 1.31 -6.33
C ARG A 24 -15.79 0.82 -5.45
N LEU A 25 -15.25 -0.37 -5.69
CA LEU A 25 -14.34 -1.07 -4.78
C LEU A 25 -13.04 -0.31 -4.47
N PHE A 26 -12.66 0.62 -5.36
CA PHE A 26 -11.49 1.49 -5.20
C PHE A 26 -11.83 2.91 -4.71
N GLU A 27 -13.11 3.23 -4.49
CA GLU A 27 -13.52 4.51 -3.91
C GLU A 27 -13.02 4.60 -2.46
N PRO A 28 -12.39 5.72 -2.06
CA PRO A 28 -12.02 5.93 -0.66
C PRO A 28 -13.24 5.82 0.26
N PHE A 29 -13.06 5.16 1.40
CA PHE A 29 -14.09 4.94 2.43
C PHE A 29 -15.25 4.04 2.02
N PHE A 30 -15.28 3.51 0.80
CA PHE A 30 -16.30 2.55 0.41
C PHE A 30 -16.07 1.20 1.10
N THR A 31 -17.12 0.64 1.69
CA THR A 31 -17.07 -0.67 2.36
C THR A 31 -18.43 -1.36 2.32
N THR A 32 -18.42 -2.69 2.21
CA THR A 32 -19.62 -3.54 2.38
C THR A 32 -19.73 -4.09 3.80
N LYS A 33 -18.74 -3.80 4.67
CA LYS A 33 -18.75 -4.21 6.07
C LYS A 33 -19.73 -3.35 6.89
N PRO A 34 -20.27 -3.88 8.01
CA PRO A 34 -21.11 -3.10 8.91
C PRO A 34 -20.40 -1.85 9.45
N SER A 35 -21.19 -0.86 9.88
CA SER A 35 -20.68 0.36 10.49
C SER A 35 -19.71 0.08 11.65
N GLY A 36 -18.58 0.79 11.66
CA GLY A 36 -17.51 0.61 12.64
C GLY A 36 -16.61 -0.61 12.39
N LYS A 37 -16.80 -1.37 11.30
CA LYS A 37 -15.92 -2.48 10.92
C LYS A 37 -15.10 -2.13 9.68
N GLY A 38 -13.95 -1.49 9.92
CA GLY A 38 -12.99 -1.13 8.88
C GLY A 38 -13.27 0.24 8.27
N THR A 39 -12.21 0.87 7.77
CA THR A 39 -12.22 2.25 7.25
C THR A 39 -12.64 2.35 5.79
N GLY A 40 -12.62 1.24 5.05
CA GLY A 40 -12.83 1.24 3.59
C GLY A 40 -11.66 1.83 2.80
N LEU A 41 -10.46 1.95 3.39
CA LEU A 41 -9.29 2.57 2.73
C LEU A 41 -8.32 1.57 2.08
N GLY A 42 -8.40 0.27 2.40
CA GLY A 42 -7.37 -0.69 1.98
C GLY A 42 -7.21 -0.79 0.46
N LEU A 43 -8.31 -0.96 -0.27
CA LEU A 43 -8.28 -1.08 -1.73
C LEU A 43 -7.95 0.26 -2.42
N SER A 44 -8.43 1.40 -1.89
CA SER A 44 -8.08 2.71 -2.45
C SER A 44 -6.59 3.02 -2.28
N MET A 45 -6.00 2.67 -1.14
CA MET A 45 -4.56 2.78 -0.90
C MET A 45 -3.75 1.83 -1.81
N THR A 46 -4.23 0.60 -1.99
CA THR A 46 -3.58 -0.37 -2.89
C THR A 46 -3.59 0.12 -4.32
N TYR A 47 -4.72 0.64 -4.80
CA TYR A 47 -4.80 1.25 -6.13
C TYR A 47 -3.83 2.42 -6.29
N GLY A 48 -3.78 3.33 -5.31
CA GLY A 48 -2.85 4.45 -5.31
C GLY A 48 -1.39 4.00 -5.38
N CYS A 49 -0.99 3.06 -4.52
CA CYS A 49 0.37 2.52 -4.48
C CYS A 49 0.77 1.88 -5.82
N ILE A 50 -0.09 1.04 -6.40
CA ILE A 50 0.18 0.41 -7.70
C ILE A 50 0.26 1.45 -8.82
N ALA A 51 -0.61 2.46 -8.82
CA ALA A 51 -0.58 3.55 -9.79
C ALA A 51 0.69 4.41 -9.66
N GLU A 52 1.15 4.70 -8.43
CA GLU A 52 2.41 5.41 -8.17
C GLU A 52 3.64 4.62 -8.65
N CYS A 53 3.58 3.29 -8.61
CA CYS A 53 4.58 2.42 -9.22
C CYS A 53 4.50 2.37 -10.76
N GLY A 54 3.60 3.12 -11.40
CA GLY A 54 3.35 3.05 -12.85
C GLY A 54 2.64 1.77 -13.30
N GLY A 55 2.08 1.02 -12.34
CA GLY A 55 1.33 -0.20 -12.57
C GLY A 55 -0.17 0.04 -12.70
N PHE A 56 -0.92 -1.07 -12.83
CA PHE A 56 -2.38 -1.05 -12.85
C PHE A 56 -2.96 -2.34 -12.27
N ILE A 57 -4.24 -2.28 -11.90
CA ILE A 57 -4.96 -3.40 -11.29
C ILE A 57 -6.15 -3.77 -12.17
N GLU A 58 -6.30 -5.06 -12.47
CA GLU A 58 -7.53 -5.64 -13.02
C GLU A 58 -8.20 -6.54 -11.97
N VAL A 59 -9.54 -6.60 -12.02
CA VAL A 59 -10.32 -7.35 -11.04
C VAL A 59 -11.40 -8.16 -11.74
N GLU A 60 -11.33 -9.47 -11.55
CA GLU A 60 -12.38 -10.41 -11.93
C GLU A 60 -13.11 -10.87 -10.67
N SER A 61 -14.42 -10.67 -10.64
CA SER A 61 -15.25 -11.09 -9.51
C SER A 61 -16.69 -11.22 -9.95
N ALA A 62 -17.35 -12.25 -9.43
CA ALA A 62 -18.76 -12.52 -9.61
C ALA A 62 -19.31 -13.25 -8.39
N LEU A 63 -20.59 -13.02 -8.08
CA LEU A 63 -21.25 -13.65 -6.94
C LEU A 63 -21.20 -15.18 -7.04
N GLY A 64 -20.71 -15.82 -5.97
CA GLY A 64 -20.54 -17.27 -5.86
C GLY A 64 -19.30 -17.85 -6.55
N LEU A 65 -18.49 -17.03 -7.22
CA LEU A 65 -17.30 -17.46 -7.96
C LEU A 65 -15.97 -17.00 -7.35
N GLY A 66 -16.01 -16.24 -6.25
CA GLY A 66 -14.83 -15.65 -5.64
C GLY A 66 -14.36 -14.36 -6.34
N THR A 67 -13.13 -13.98 -6.06
CA THR A 67 -12.48 -12.79 -6.65
C THR A 67 -11.04 -13.10 -7.01
N THR A 68 -10.59 -12.56 -8.13
CA THR A 68 -9.18 -12.52 -8.52
C THR A 68 -8.76 -11.09 -8.82
N PHE A 69 -7.70 -10.64 -8.17
CA PHE A 69 -7.00 -9.38 -8.45
C PHE A 69 -5.73 -9.67 -9.24
N PHE A 70 -5.50 -8.91 -10.28
CA PHE A 70 -4.30 -8.97 -11.13
C PHE A 70 -3.58 -7.62 -11.01
N LEU A 71 -2.40 -7.63 -10.39
CA LEU A 71 -1.58 -6.44 -10.18
C LEU A 71 -0.44 -6.49 -11.19
N PHE A 72 -0.43 -5.54 -12.12
CA PHE A 72 0.59 -5.41 -13.14
C PHE A 72 1.56 -4.31 -12.72
N LEU A 73 2.81 -4.69 -12.46
CA LEU A 73 3.88 -3.76 -12.10
C LEU A 73 4.92 -3.73 -13.22
N PRO A 74 5.30 -2.55 -13.73
CA PRO A 74 6.31 -2.46 -14.77
C PRO A 74 7.62 -3.03 -14.24
N ILE A 75 8.28 -3.86 -15.04
CA ILE A 75 9.60 -4.35 -14.71
C ILE A 75 10.59 -3.21 -14.95
N ALA A 76 11.28 -2.79 -13.90
CA ALA A 76 12.40 -1.87 -14.04
C ALA A 76 13.51 -2.55 -14.83
N GLU A 77 14.07 -1.87 -15.83
CA GLU A 77 15.33 -2.29 -16.42
C GLU A 77 16.39 -2.25 -15.32
N ALA A 78 16.90 -3.41 -14.94
CA ALA A 78 17.98 -3.49 -14.00
C ALA A 78 19.23 -2.91 -14.67
N ASP A 79 19.63 -1.71 -14.27
CA ASP A 79 20.92 -1.19 -14.64
C ASP A 79 21.98 -2.08 -13.96
N ALA A 80 22.60 -2.97 -14.73
CA ALA A 80 23.60 -3.92 -14.24
C ALA A 80 24.84 -3.23 -13.63
N SER A 81 24.96 -1.91 -13.78
CA SER A 81 25.98 -1.08 -13.12
C SER A 81 25.60 -0.65 -11.70
N LEU A 82 24.35 -0.84 -11.27
CA LEU A 82 23.93 -0.68 -9.88
C LEU A 82 24.45 -1.85 -9.05
N THR A 83 25.75 -1.82 -8.74
CA THR A 83 26.23 -2.43 -7.50
C THR A 83 25.37 -1.85 -6.38
N PRO A 84 24.69 -2.65 -5.54
CA PRO A 84 24.01 -2.11 -4.39
C PRO A 84 25.06 -1.42 -3.55
N GLU A 85 25.12 -0.09 -3.63
CA GLU A 85 25.94 0.67 -2.69
C GLU A 85 25.43 0.30 -1.30
N PRO A 86 26.34 -0.01 -0.35
CA PRO A 86 25.91 -0.22 1.02
C PRO A 86 25.11 1.01 1.40
N ARG A 87 23.80 0.83 1.56
CA ARG A 87 22.83 1.90 1.83
C ARG A 87 23.46 2.71 2.94
N SER A 88 23.98 3.89 2.61
CA SER A 88 24.62 4.71 3.62
C SER A 88 23.51 4.92 4.63
N ALA A 89 23.73 4.43 5.86
CA ALA A 89 22.75 4.63 6.91
C ALA A 89 22.46 6.12 6.87
N TRP A 90 21.19 6.49 6.70
CA TRP A 90 20.80 7.89 6.72
C TRP A 90 21.34 8.45 8.03
N ARG A 91 22.43 9.20 7.92
CA ARG A 91 23.07 9.86 9.03
C ARG A 91 22.58 11.28 8.90
N PRO A 92 21.64 11.69 9.75
CA PRO A 92 21.19 13.06 9.68
C PRO A 92 22.43 13.94 9.91
N SER A 93 22.72 14.81 8.95
CA SER A 93 23.92 15.62 8.95
C SER A 93 23.76 16.75 9.97
N GLY A 94 24.10 16.48 11.22
CA GLY A 94 24.03 17.46 12.31
C GLY A 94 24.23 16.83 13.68
N GLN A 95 24.80 17.58 14.61
CA GLN A 95 24.69 17.27 16.04
C GLN A 95 23.31 17.75 16.51
N TYR A 96 22.36 16.83 16.70
CA TYR A 96 21.03 17.11 17.27
C TYR A 96 21.12 17.21 18.79
N VAL A 97 21.99 18.08 19.29
CA VAL A 97 22.18 18.27 20.74
C VAL A 97 21.41 19.51 21.18
N GLY A 98 20.51 19.36 22.15
CA GLY A 98 19.76 20.46 22.76
C GLY A 98 18.53 20.92 21.95
N LEU A 99 17.98 20.07 21.09
CA LEU A 99 16.72 20.35 20.39
C LEU A 99 15.53 19.87 21.20
N THR A 100 14.43 20.61 21.11
CA THR A 100 13.13 20.20 21.65
C THR A 100 12.27 19.65 20.51
N ALA A 101 11.84 18.40 20.61
CA ALA A 101 10.87 17.80 19.69
C ALA A 101 9.47 17.80 20.34
N LEU A 102 8.44 18.17 19.57
CA LEU A 102 7.03 17.99 19.93
C LEU A 102 6.50 16.81 19.13
N VAL A 103 6.10 15.74 19.83
CA VAL A 103 5.49 14.56 19.21
C VAL A 103 3.97 14.66 19.39
N VAL A 104 3.23 14.53 18.29
CA VAL A 104 1.76 14.49 18.28
C VAL A 104 1.36 13.19 17.62
N GLU A 105 0.84 12.26 18.41
CA GLU A 105 0.48 10.90 18.01
C GLU A 105 -0.79 10.49 18.78
N ASP A 106 -1.74 9.86 18.08
CA ASP A 106 -3.06 9.49 18.64
C ASP A 106 -3.10 8.08 19.22
N GLU A 107 -2.15 7.23 18.85
CA GLU A 107 -1.98 5.89 19.42
C GLU A 107 -0.94 5.87 20.57
N PRO A 108 -1.33 5.52 21.82
CA PRO A 108 -0.44 5.62 22.99
C PRO A 108 0.83 4.80 22.88
N ASP A 109 0.74 3.58 22.36
CA ASP A 109 1.88 2.66 22.23
C ASP A 109 2.90 3.19 21.20
N LEU A 110 2.42 3.86 20.15
CA LEU A 110 3.27 4.47 19.12
C LEU A 110 3.91 5.78 19.62
N LEU A 111 3.18 6.57 20.41
CA LEU A 111 3.70 7.77 21.07
C LEU A 111 4.87 7.44 21.99
N GLU A 112 4.74 6.39 22.81
CA GLU A 112 5.78 5.94 23.74
C GLU A 112 7.03 5.47 22.99
N LEU A 113 6.86 4.59 22.00
CA LEU A 113 7.95 4.10 21.16
C LEU A 113 8.69 5.23 20.43
N THR A 114 7.95 6.21 19.92
CA THR A 114 8.51 7.36 19.19
C THR A 114 9.32 8.27 20.13
N CYS A 115 8.85 8.48 21.36
CA CYS A 115 9.59 9.26 22.35
C CYS A 115 10.88 8.56 22.80
N GLU A 116 10.85 7.23 22.94
CA GLU A 116 12.05 6.42 23.24
C GLU A 116 13.11 6.57 22.14
N TRP A 117 12.71 6.55 20.86
CA TRP A 117 13.66 6.69 19.74
C TRP A 117 14.29 8.08 19.62
N LEU A 118 13.67 9.10 20.23
CA LEU A 118 14.12 10.49 20.17
C LEU A 118 14.98 10.91 21.39
N THR A 119 15.18 10.02 22.37
CA THR A 119 15.99 10.24 23.59
C THR A 119 17.35 9.57 23.48
#